data_AF-A0A813N3F0-F1
#
_entry.id   AF-A0A813N3F0-F1
#
_cell.length_a   1.000
_cell.length_b   1.000
_cell.length_c   1.000
_cell.angle_alpha   90.00
_cell.angle_beta   90.00
_cell.angle_gamma   90.00
#
_symmetry.space_group_name_H-M   'P 1'
#
loop_
_entity.id
_entity.type
_entity.pdbx_description
1 polymer ?
#
loop_
_entity_poly.entity_id
_entity_poly.type
_entity_poly.pdbx_seq_one_letter_code
_entity_poly.pdbx_strand_id
1 'polypeptide(L)'
;MLYGIVMDTIRDGILRSYGAIMWKRIVKEVNLPFETFEFYSRYDDNLLIKICDCMIEILNDGTRDTYLEFFGTNFIHYFYRCGFDKILRVAGRTLRDFLFVIDELHDSNRYIFPQMKHPLFHVTEENEKGATLIYK
;
A
#
# COMPACT_ATOMS: atom_id res chain seq x y z
N MET A 1 -9.74 -8.32 -2.74
CA MET A 1 -9.91 -7.11 -3.55
C MET A 1 -9.38 -5.94 -2.76
N LEU A 2 -8.55 -5.10 -3.38
CA LEU A 2 -7.95 -3.90 -2.80
C LEU A 2 -8.86 -2.69 -3.04
N TYR A 3 -8.86 -1.75 -2.10
CA TYR A 3 -9.54 -0.47 -2.28
C TYR A 3 -8.75 0.47 -3.20
N GLY A 4 -9.47 1.33 -3.91
CA GLY A 4 -8.88 2.26 -4.86
C GLY A 4 -7.92 3.25 -4.23
N ILE A 5 -8.07 3.60 -2.95
CA ILE A 5 -7.05 4.39 -2.24
C ILE A 5 -5.65 3.73 -2.28
N VAL A 6 -5.57 2.40 -2.13
CA VAL A 6 -4.31 1.65 -2.20
C VAL A 6 -3.78 1.67 -3.64
N MET A 7 -4.66 1.44 -4.61
CA MET A 7 -4.30 1.43 -6.02
C MET A 7 -3.88 2.82 -6.55
N ASP A 8 -4.52 3.89 -6.09
CA ASP A 8 -4.14 5.25 -6.45
C ASP A 8 -2.81 5.65 -5.81
N THR A 9 -2.50 5.09 -4.64
CA THR A 9 -1.18 5.27 -4.02
C THR A 9 -0.07 4.61 -4.84
N ILE A 10 -0.31 3.40 -5.37
CA ILE A 10 0.60 2.71 -6.30
C ILE A 10 0.85 3.57 -7.55
N ARG A 11 -0.24 4.10 -8.13
CA ARG A 11 -0.17 5.03 -9.26
C ARG A 11 0.61 6.31 -8.93
N ASP A 12 0.35 6.97 -7.80
CA ASP A 12 1.09 8.17 -7.36
C ASP A 12 2.59 7.87 -7.20
N GLY A 13 2.93 6.72 -6.60
CA GLY A 13 4.31 6.25 -6.48
C GLY A 13 5.00 6.11 -7.84
N ILE A 14 4.35 5.45 -8.81
CA ILE A 14 4.87 5.31 -10.18
C ILE A 14 5.04 6.67 -10.85
N LEU A 15 4.03 7.53 -10.76
CA LEU A 15 4.06 8.86 -11.38
C LEU A 15 5.20 9.72 -10.81
N ARG A 16 5.45 9.65 -9.51
CA ARG A 16 6.50 10.44 -8.85
C ARG A 16 7.90 9.92 -9.14
N SER A 17 8.09 8.60 -9.20
CA SER A 17 9.41 7.99 -9.38
C SER A 17 9.80 7.76 -10.84
N TYR A 18 8.83 7.47 -11.71
CA TYR A 18 9.06 7.06 -13.11
C TYR A 18 8.31 7.92 -14.14
N GLY A 19 7.42 8.80 -13.69
CA GLY A 19 6.71 9.77 -14.55
C GLY A 19 5.49 9.21 -15.28
N ALA A 20 4.76 10.12 -15.93
CA ALA A 20 3.50 9.82 -16.62
C ALA A 20 3.67 8.87 -17.82
N ILE A 21 4.82 8.88 -18.47
CA ILE A 21 5.12 7.99 -19.62
C ILE A 21 5.14 6.53 -19.14
N MET A 22 5.76 6.26 -17.99
CA MET A 22 5.79 4.93 -17.39
C MET A 22 4.38 4.45 -17.06
N TRP A 23 3.60 5.31 -16.37
CA TRP A 23 2.22 4.95 -16.01
C TRP A 23 1.36 4.60 -17.23
N LYS A 24 1.41 5.42 -18.29
CA LYS A 24 0.68 5.15 -19.53
C LYS A 24 1.08 3.85 -20.19
N ARG A 25 2.38 3.49 -20.14
CA ARG A 25 2.85 2.20 -20.65
C ARG A 25 2.27 1.05 -19.83
N ILE A 26 2.32 1.12 -18.51
CA ILE A 26 1.74 0.11 -17.62
C ILE A 26 0.23 -0.06 -17.87
N VAL A 27 -0.53 1.04 -17.97
CA VAL A 27 -1.97 1.00 -18.30
C VAL A 27 -2.23 0.21 -19.58
N LYS A 28 -1.40 0.43 -20.61
CA LYS A 28 -1.51 -0.27 -21.89
C LYS A 28 -1.15 -1.76 -21.77
N GLU A 29 0.00 -2.09 -21.19
CA GLU A 29 0.49 -3.48 -21.09
C GLU A 29 -0.41 -4.35 -20.18
N VAL A 30 -0.93 -3.78 -19.09
CA VAL A 30 -1.85 -4.46 -18.16
C VAL A 30 -3.30 -4.44 -18.68
N ASN A 31 -3.57 -3.76 -19.81
CA ASN A 31 -4.88 -3.59 -20.42
C ASN A 31 -5.93 -3.03 -19.46
N LEU A 32 -5.58 -1.94 -18.77
CA LEU A 32 -6.47 -1.26 -17.84
C LEU A 32 -7.48 -0.39 -18.59
N PRO A 33 -8.78 -0.48 -18.30
CA PRO A 33 -9.81 0.35 -18.96
C PRO A 33 -9.86 1.79 -18.43
N PHE A 34 -9.00 2.15 -17.47
CA PHE A 34 -8.95 3.46 -16.81
C PHE A 34 -7.50 3.83 -16.45
N GLU A 35 -7.23 5.13 -16.31
CA GLU A 35 -5.91 5.65 -15.90
C GLU A 35 -5.85 6.09 -14.43
N THR A 36 -6.98 6.08 -13.72
CA THR A 36 -7.13 6.58 -12.35
C THR A 36 -8.01 5.63 -11.54
N PHE A 37 -7.79 5.58 -10.24
CA PHE A 37 -8.56 4.73 -9.33
C PHE A 37 -9.54 5.56 -8.50
N GLU A 38 -10.77 5.09 -8.38
CA GLU A 38 -11.78 5.73 -7.53
C GLU A 38 -11.59 5.29 -6.08
N PHE A 39 -11.53 6.25 -5.16
CA PHE A 39 -11.10 6.06 -3.77
C PHE A 39 -11.80 4.89 -3.03
N TYR A 40 -13.13 4.78 -3.13
CA TYR A 40 -13.93 3.77 -2.44
C TYR A 40 -14.21 2.52 -3.27
N SER A 41 -13.80 2.50 -4.54
CA SER A 41 -14.05 1.37 -5.45
C SER A 41 -13.08 0.23 -5.16
N ARG A 42 -13.47 -0.99 -5.54
CA ARG A 42 -12.69 -2.21 -5.29
C ARG A 42 -12.09 -2.74 -6.57
N TYR A 43 -10.87 -3.24 -6.47
CA TYR A 43 -10.07 -3.75 -7.57
C TYR A 43 -9.54 -5.15 -7.24
N ASP A 44 -9.24 -5.95 -8.26
CA ASP A 44 -8.67 -7.29 -8.09
C ASP A 44 -7.31 -7.19 -7.37
N ASP A 45 -7.07 -8.07 -6.38
CA ASP A 45 -5.79 -8.12 -5.65
C ASP A 45 -4.62 -8.44 -6.60
N ASN A 46 -4.90 -9.23 -7.64
CA ASN A 46 -3.91 -9.58 -8.65
C ASN A 46 -3.48 -8.37 -9.49
N LEU A 47 -4.20 -7.25 -9.45
CA LEU A 47 -3.82 -6.07 -10.23
C LEU A 47 -2.50 -5.47 -9.74
N LEU A 48 -2.27 -5.40 -8.42
CA LEU A 48 -0.98 -4.97 -7.89
C LEU A 48 0.15 -5.88 -8.40
N ILE A 49 -0.07 -7.20 -8.35
CA ILE A 49 0.93 -8.18 -8.82
C ILE A 49 1.22 -8.01 -10.31
N LYS A 50 0.19 -7.83 -11.15
CA LYS A 50 0.35 -7.55 -12.59
C LYS A 50 1.12 -6.25 -12.85
N ILE A 51 0.89 -5.21 -12.05
CA ILE A 51 1.64 -3.95 -12.16
C ILE A 51 3.11 -4.17 -11.79
N CYS A 52 3.40 -4.90 -10.70
CA CYS A 52 4.78 -5.23 -10.34
C CYS A 52 5.49 -6.00 -11.46
N ASP A 53 4.85 -7.06 -11.98
CA ASP A 53 5.42 -7.89 -13.04
C ASP A 53 5.66 -7.07 -14.31
N CYS A 54 4.71 -6.20 -14.68
CA CYS A 54 4.86 -5.27 -15.80
C CYS A 54 6.03 -4.28 -15.60
N MET A 55 6.22 -3.77 -14.39
CA MET A 55 7.36 -2.89 -14.09
C MET A 55 8.70 -3.62 -14.24
N ILE A 56 8.80 -4.87 -13.75
CA ILE A 56 9.99 -5.71 -13.91
C ILE A 56 10.30 -5.89 -15.40
N GLU A 57 9.30 -6.22 -16.21
CA GLU A 57 9.47 -6.42 -17.65
C GLU A 57 9.88 -5.13 -18.38
N ILE A 58 9.27 -4.00 -18.04
CA ILE A 58 9.54 -2.71 -18.69
C ILE A 58 10.94 -2.18 -18.34
N LEU A 59 11.31 -2.27 -17.07
CA LEU A 59 12.56 -1.72 -16.55
C LEU A 59 13.72 -2.71 -16.68
N ASN A 60 13.42 -3.99 -16.89
CA ASN A 60 14.39 -5.09 -16.88
C ASN A 60 15.27 -5.07 -15.63
N ASP A 61 14.64 -4.79 -14.48
CA ASP A 61 15.29 -4.64 -13.17
C ASP A 61 14.33 -4.95 -12.01
N GLY A 62 14.90 -5.37 -10.88
CA GLY A 62 14.21 -5.63 -9.63
C GLY A 62 13.49 -6.97 -9.59
N THR A 63 12.90 -7.25 -8.42
CA THR A 63 12.00 -8.38 -8.22
C THR A 63 10.63 -7.88 -7.79
N ARG A 64 9.64 -8.79 -7.73
CA ARG A 64 8.32 -8.45 -7.22
C ARG A 64 8.39 -7.88 -5.80
N ASP A 65 9.25 -8.45 -4.95
CA ASP A 65 9.45 -8.00 -3.57
C ASP A 65 10.02 -6.59 -3.55
N THR A 66 11.00 -6.26 -4.42
CA THR A 66 11.54 -4.90 -4.55
C THR A 66 10.45 -3.88 -4.85
N TYR A 67 9.54 -4.18 -5.79
CA TYR A 67 8.46 -3.26 -6.13
C TYR A 67 7.36 -3.22 -5.05
N LEU A 68 7.07 -4.33 -4.37
CA LEU A 68 6.16 -4.35 -3.23
C LEU A 68 6.69 -3.50 -2.07
N GLU A 69 7.99 -3.56 -1.76
CA GLU A 69 8.65 -2.70 -0.77
C GLU A 69 8.61 -1.22 -1.19
N PHE A 70 8.87 -0.94 -2.47
CA PHE A 70 8.73 0.40 -3.04
C PHE A 70 7.31 0.95 -2.85
N PHE A 71 6.28 0.15 -3.13
CA PHE A 71 4.89 0.57 -2.93
C PHE A 71 4.52 0.72 -1.45
N GLY A 72 4.98 -0.18 -0.58
CA GLY A 72 4.79 -0.04 0.87
C GLY A 72 5.42 1.24 1.43
N THR A 73 6.59 1.62 0.94
CA THR A 73 7.25 2.89 1.31
C THR A 73 6.45 4.10 0.83
N ASN A 74 6.01 4.09 -0.43
CA ASN A 74 5.18 5.17 -0.97
C ASN A 74 3.82 5.28 -0.27
N PHE A 75 3.28 4.17 0.24
CA PHE A 75 2.01 4.16 0.95
C PHE A 75 1.98 5.12 2.14
N ILE A 76 3.00 5.06 2.99
CA ILE A 76 3.11 5.94 4.16
C ILE A 76 3.26 7.41 3.73
N HIS A 77 4.03 7.69 2.68
CA HIS A 77 4.19 9.05 2.16
C HIS A 77 2.90 9.62 1.57
N TYR A 78 2.14 8.81 0.84
CA TYR A 78 0.86 9.21 0.28
C TYR A 78 -0.15 9.54 1.38
N PHE A 79 -0.27 8.67 2.38
CA PHE A 79 -1.17 8.88 3.51
C PHE A 79 -0.85 10.17 4.27
N TYR A 80 0.44 10.45 4.50
CA TYR A 80 0.87 11.71 5.09
C TYR A 80 0.40 12.93 4.27
N ARG A 81 0.56 12.88 2.94
CA ARG A 81 0.14 13.96 2.02
C ARG A 81 -1.38 14.14 1.95
N CYS A 82 -2.13 13.07 2.07
CA CYS A 82 -3.60 13.08 2.01
C CYS A 82 -4.26 13.49 3.33
N GLY A 83 -3.49 13.96 4.33
CA GLY A 83 -4.03 14.43 5.61
C GLY A 83 -4.37 13.32 6.60
N PHE A 84 -3.89 12.09 6.36
CA PHE A 84 -3.94 11.01 7.33
C PHE A 84 -2.79 11.09 8.35
N ASP A 85 -2.00 12.18 8.34
CA ASP A 85 -0.94 12.43 9.30
C ASP A 85 -1.47 12.45 10.74
N LYS A 86 -2.67 13.00 10.96
CA LYS A 86 -3.35 12.99 12.27
C LYS A 86 -3.62 11.57 12.75
N ILE A 87 -4.06 10.70 11.84
CA ILE A 87 -4.34 9.29 12.13
C ILE A 87 -3.03 8.55 12.46
N LEU A 88 -1.98 8.77 11.66
CA LEU A 88 -0.67 8.18 11.91
C LEU A 88 -0.04 8.66 13.23
N ARG A 89 -0.28 9.91 13.65
CA ARG A 89 0.16 10.43 14.96
C ARG A 89 -0.57 9.79 16.13
N VAL A 90 -1.83 9.39 15.95
CA VAL A 90 -2.60 8.65 16.97
C VAL A 90 -2.09 7.22 17.10
N ALA A 91 -1.56 6.64 16.03
CA ALA A 91 -0.92 5.31 16.05
C ALA A 91 0.40 5.25 16.83
N GLY A 92 0.83 6.35 17.47
CA GLY A 92 1.94 6.36 18.42
C GLY A 92 3.19 7.10 17.92
N ARG A 93 4.29 6.99 18.68
CA ARG A 93 5.54 7.73 18.43
C ARG A 93 6.71 6.84 18.03
N THR A 94 6.54 5.54 18.18
CA THR A 94 7.55 4.52 17.87
C THR A 94 6.94 3.43 16.97
N LEU A 95 7.79 2.66 16.28
CA LEU A 95 7.34 1.50 15.50
C LEU A 95 6.58 0.50 16.39
N ARG A 96 7.02 0.35 17.64
CA ARG A 96 6.35 -0.47 18.65
C ARG A 96 4.90 -0.02 18.82
N ASP A 97 4.68 1.24 19.17
CA ASP A 97 3.33 1.77 19.38
C ASP A 97 2.44 1.55 18.16
N PHE A 98 3.00 1.77 16.97
CA PHE A 98 2.30 1.55 15.70
C PHE A 98 1.84 0.10 15.54
N LEU A 99 2.72 -0.87 15.79
CA LEU A 99 2.39 -2.30 15.69
C LEU A 99 1.29 -2.73 16.67
N PHE A 100 1.17 -2.07 17.83
CA PHE A 100 0.12 -2.37 18.80
C PHE A 100 -1.24 -1.73 18.45
N VAL A 101 -1.24 -0.64 17.67
CA VAL A 101 -2.47 0.11 17.35
C VAL A 101 -2.98 -0.13 15.93
N ILE A 102 -2.15 -0.67 15.03
CA ILE A 102 -2.49 -0.78 13.60
C ILE A 102 -3.74 -1.65 13.33
N ASP A 103 -3.97 -2.70 14.12
CA ASP A 103 -5.17 -3.54 13.98
C ASP A 103 -6.44 -2.76 14.37
N GLU A 104 -6.40 -2.03 15.49
CA GLU A 104 -7.50 -1.15 15.93
C GLU A 104 -7.74 -0.02 14.94
N LEU A 105 -6.67 0.51 14.34
CA LEU A 105 -6.78 1.54 13.32
C LEU A 105 -7.52 1.01 12.10
N HIS A 106 -7.18 -0.18 11.62
CA HIS A 106 -7.93 -0.80 10.52
C HIS A 106 -9.39 -1.07 10.92
N ASP A 107 -9.66 -1.59 12.12
CA ASP A 107 -11.03 -1.83 12.57
C ASP A 107 -11.85 -0.53 12.65
N SER A 108 -11.26 0.56 13.13
CA SER A 108 -11.93 1.88 13.19
C SER A 108 -12.37 2.39 11.80
N ASN A 109 -11.67 1.98 10.75
CA ASN A 109 -11.94 2.35 9.37
C ASN A 109 -13.02 1.47 8.71
N ARG A 110 -13.55 0.44 9.39
CA ARG A 110 -14.57 -0.47 8.82
C ARG A 110 -15.84 0.25 8.36
N TYR A 111 -16.21 1.38 8.98
CA TYR A 111 -17.40 2.12 8.56
C TYR A 111 -17.19 2.87 7.24
N ILE A 112 -15.95 3.27 6.96
CA ILE A 112 -15.54 3.94 5.72
C ILE A 112 -15.27 2.88 4.62
N PHE A 113 -14.68 1.75 5.01
CA PHE A 113 -14.32 0.64 4.13
C PHE A 113 -15.00 -0.66 4.60
N PRO A 114 -16.32 -0.83 4.40
CA PRO A 114 -17.13 -1.92 4.99
C PRO A 114 -16.76 -3.32 4.52
N GLN A 115 -15.97 -3.44 3.45
CA GLN A 115 -15.55 -4.71 2.89
C GLN A 115 -14.02 -4.86 2.94
N MET A 116 -13.35 -4.05 3.77
CA MET A 116 -11.91 -4.13 3.96
C MET A 116 -11.55 -5.45 4.62
N LYS A 117 -10.68 -6.18 3.94
CA LYS A 117 -9.93 -7.28 4.53
C LYS A 117 -8.60 -6.70 4.96
N HIS A 118 -8.50 -6.29 6.22
CA HIS A 118 -7.25 -5.81 6.76
C HIS A 118 -6.40 -6.99 7.23
N PRO A 119 -5.07 -6.88 7.14
CA PRO A 119 -4.18 -7.83 7.80
C PRO A 119 -4.31 -7.76 9.31
N LEU A 120 -3.79 -8.78 9.99
CA LEU A 120 -3.65 -8.81 11.44
C LEU A 120 -2.17 -8.82 11.84
N PHE A 121 -1.82 -7.95 12.78
CA PHE A 121 -0.47 -7.78 13.29
C PHE A 121 -0.43 -8.19 14.77
N HIS A 122 0.26 -9.28 15.08
CA HIS A 122 0.41 -9.75 16.45
C HIS A 122 1.88 -9.83 16.85
N VAL A 123 2.28 -9.00 17.82
CA VAL A 123 3.61 -9.05 18.42
C VAL A 123 3.60 -10.08 19.54
N THR A 124 4.40 -11.14 19.43
CA THR A 124 4.48 -12.21 20.45
C THR A 124 5.59 -12.00 21.46
N GLU A 125 6.69 -11.39 21.04
CA GLU A 125 7.87 -11.13 21.87
C GLU A 125 8.50 -9.81 21.45
N GLU A 126 9.06 -9.06 22.41
CA GLU A 126 9.80 -7.83 22.13
C GLU A 126 10.82 -7.52 23.22
N ASN A 127 11.92 -6.89 22.83
CA ASN A 127 12.94 -6.34 23.71
C ASN A 127 13.73 -5.24 22.98
N GLU A 128 14.79 -4.72 23.60
CA GLU A 128 15.63 -3.66 23.04
C GLU A 128 16.28 -4.01 21.68
N LYS A 129 16.38 -5.30 21.33
CA LYS A 129 16.97 -5.77 20.07
C LYS A 129 15.95 -6.02 18.96
N GLY A 130 14.65 -5.96 19.25
CA GLY A 130 13.61 -6.13 18.24
C GLY A 130 12.34 -6.79 18.76
N ALA A 131 11.48 -7.20 17.83
CA ALA A 131 10.21 -7.85 18.11
C ALA A 131 9.94 -8.99 17.12
N THR A 132 9.21 -10.01 17.58
CA THR A 132 8.70 -11.09 16.75
C THR A 132 7.26 -10.76 16.37
N LEU A 133 7.05 -10.52 15.08
CA LEU A 133 5.75 -10.17 14.51
C LEU A 133 5.16 -11.36 13.75
N ILE A 134 3.92 -11.72 14.09
CA ILE A 134 3.09 -12.64 13.33
C ILE A 134 2.15 -11.81 12.45
N TYR A 135 2.27 -11.97 11.13
CA TYR A 135 1.42 -11.35 10.12
C TYR A 135 0.44 -12.40 9.56
N LYS A 136 -0.85 -12.09 9.55
CA LYS A 136 -1.93 -12.97 9.05
C LYS A 136 -2.88 -12.26 8.12
#